data_AF-A0A3N1GKZ9-F1
#
_entry.id   AF-A0A3N1GKZ9-F1
#
_cell.length_a   1.000
_cell.length_b   1.000
_cell.length_c   1.000
_cell.angle_alpha   90.00
_cell.angle_beta   90.00
_cell.angle_gamma   90.00
#
_symmetry.space_group_name_H-M   'P 1'
#
loop_
_entity.id
_entity.type
_entity.pdbx_description
1 polymer ?
#
loop_
_entity_poly.entity_id
_entity_poly.type
_entity_poly.pdbx_seq_one_letter_code
_entity_poly.pdbx_strand_id
1 'polypeptide(L)'
;MLPHPTTPTRTRWRSLLRGLLSRVRPRRLWWLGTPYRVTIAAVAAGGYVLQIHHTQGVEWVDLPRRTRVCDHPDEREFVATVAALAERGLVWVLPWQLDEHGNLTAPVVPLVREENRR
;
A
#
# COMPACT_ATOMS: atom_id res chain seq x y z
N MET A 1 -1.08 55.32 -4.65
CA MET A 1 -1.46 53.96 -5.08
C MET A 1 -0.47 52.97 -4.48
N LEU A 2 -0.89 52.18 -3.48
CA LEU A 2 -0.04 51.19 -2.78
C LEU A 2 -0.32 49.80 -3.36
N PRO A 3 0.69 48.97 -3.65
CA PRO A 3 0.47 47.59 -4.08
C PRO A 3 0.11 46.68 -2.89
N HIS A 4 -0.88 45.81 -3.10
CA HIS A 4 -1.32 44.78 -2.17
C HIS A 4 -0.25 43.68 -1.97
N PRO A 5 -0.08 43.14 -0.74
CA PRO A 5 0.78 41.99 -0.52
C PRO A 5 0.10 40.69 -0.98
N THR A 6 0.68 40.05 -1.98
CA THR A 6 0.37 38.68 -2.40
C THR A 6 0.74 37.67 -1.32
N THR A 7 -0.23 36.87 -0.89
CA THR A 7 -0.09 35.79 0.10
C THR A 7 0.66 34.60 -0.50
N PRO A 8 1.79 34.13 0.05
CA PRO A 8 2.48 32.98 -0.50
C PRO A 8 1.92 31.65 0.04
N THR A 9 1.37 30.85 -0.88
CA THR A 9 1.54 29.39 -1.01
C THR A 9 1.31 28.51 0.24
N ARG A 10 0.02 28.29 0.56
CA ARG A 10 -0.46 27.22 1.46
C ARG A 10 -0.25 25.79 0.92
N THR A 11 0.25 25.64 -0.30
CA THR A 11 0.31 24.38 -1.05
C THR A 11 1.61 23.58 -0.85
N ARG A 12 2.72 24.23 -0.46
CA ARG A 12 4.04 23.55 -0.38
C ARG A 12 4.13 22.50 0.72
N TRP A 13 3.46 22.75 1.85
CA TRP A 13 3.50 21.88 3.04
C TRP A 13 2.91 20.49 2.78
N ARG A 14 1.86 20.40 1.95
CA ARG A 14 1.24 19.10 1.60
C ARG A 14 2.18 18.18 0.82
N SER A 15 3.04 18.74 -0.04
CA SER A 15 4.02 17.93 -0.79
C SER A 15 5.18 17.47 0.09
N LEU A 16 5.63 18.33 1.01
CA LEU A 16 6.71 18.00 1.94
C LEU A 16 6.30 16.92 2.95
N LEU A 17 5.04 16.96 3.41
CA LEU A 17 4.51 15.90 4.28
C LEU A 17 4.41 14.54 3.57
N ARG A 18 4.04 14.52 2.28
CA ARG A 18 4.09 13.27 1.49
C ARG A 18 5.53 12.76 1.32
N GLY A 19 6.47 13.65 1.07
CA GLY A 19 7.90 13.31 0.96
C GLY A 19 8.49 12.77 2.26
N LEU A 20 8.09 13.33 3.41
CA LEU A 20 8.54 12.82 4.72
C LEU A 20 7.91 11.47 5.07
N LEU A 21 6.62 11.27 4.78
CA LEU A 21 5.96 9.97 4.96
C LEU A 21 6.56 8.89 4.06
N SER A 22 6.98 9.22 2.83
CA SER A 22 7.68 8.27 1.95
C SER A 22 9.09 7.87 2.41
N ARG A 23 9.69 8.63 3.35
CA ARG A 23 11.01 8.29 3.94
C ARG A 23 10.92 7.45 5.20
N VAL A 24 9.76 7.44 5.87
CA VAL A 24 9.55 6.56 7.01
C VAL A 24 9.11 5.21 6.45
N ARG A 25 10.08 4.35 6.14
CA ARG A 25 9.79 2.93 5.88
C ARG A 25 8.87 2.44 7.00
N PRO A 26 7.71 1.84 6.71
CA PRO A 26 6.90 1.20 7.74
C PRO A 26 7.80 0.20 8.44
N ARG A 27 8.06 0.46 9.73
CA ARG A 27 8.90 -0.38 10.56
C ARG A 27 8.22 -1.75 10.57
N ARG A 28 8.88 -2.78 10.02
CA ARG A 28 8.32 -4.14 9.96
C ARG A 28 7.68 -4.46 11.30
N LEU A 29 6.38 -4.76 11.27
CA LEU A 29 5.60 -5.17 12.43
C LEU A 29 6.01 -6.60 12.79
N TRP A 30 7.22 -6.74 13.30
CA TRP A 30 7.87 -8.00 13.68
C TRP A 30 7.01 -8.86 14.64
N TRP A 31 6.12 -8.22 15.40
CA TRP A 31 5.17 -8.87 16.30
C TRP A 31 3.97 -9.53 15.60
N LEU A 32 3.74 -9.28 14.31
CA LEU A 32 2.68 -9.96 13.54
C LEU A 32 3.14 -11.32 12.96
N GLY A 33 4.44 -11.62 13.03
CA GLY A 33 5.02 -12.84 12.48
C GLY A 33 5.20 -12.81 10.96
N THR A 34 5.27 -14.00 10.36
CA THR A 34 5.67 -14.15 8.95
C THR A 34 4.49 -13.88 8.01
N PRO A 35 4.62 -12.97 7.03
CA PRO A 35 3.60 -12.77 6.01
C PRO A 35 3.55 -13.98 5.08
N TYR A 36 2.33 -14.42 4.73
CA TYR A 36 2.12 -15.60 3.88
C TYR A 36 1.11 -15.39 2.75
N ARG A 37 0.20 -14.43 2.89
CA ARG A 37 -0.86 -14.15 1.90
C ARG A 37 -1.16 -12.67 1.86
N VAL A 38 -1.56 -12.18 0.70
CA VAL A 38 -2.13 -10.84 0.53
C VAL A 38 -3.48 -10.91 -0.15
N THR A 39 -4.35 -9.97 0.19
CA THR A 39 -5.72 -9.90 -0.33
C THR A 39 -6.08 -8.44 -0.63
N ILE A 40 -6.58 -8.17 -1.84
CA ILE A 40 -7.15 -6.87 -2.20
C ILE A 40 -8.65 -6.98 -1.95
N ALA A 41 -9.12 -6.37 -0.86
CA ALA A 41 -10.51 -6.42 -0.45
C ALA A 41 -11.22 -5.10 -0.72
N ALA A 42 -12.47 -5.16 -1.18
CA ALA A 42 -13.30 -3.96 -1.31
C ALA A 42 -13.69 -3.42 0.07
N VAL A 43 -13.71 -2.09 0.22
CA VAL A 43 -14.27 -1.41 1.39
C VAL A 43 -15.62 -0.79 1.05
N ALA A 44 -16.55 -0.83 2.00
CA ALA A 44 -17.94 -0.37 1.83
C ALA A 44 -18.07 1.08 1.31
N ALA A 45 -17.04 1.92 1.48
CA ALA A 45 -17.02 3.31 1.03
C ALA A 45 -16.52 3.53 -0.42
N GLY A 46 -16.41 2.47 -1.24
CA GLY A 46 -16.05 2.61 -2.66
C GLY A 46 -14.55 2.70 -2.93
N GLY A 47 -13.78 1.79 -2.33
CA GLY A 47 -12.34 1.67 -2.56
C GLY A 47 -11.84 0.28 -2.24
N TYR A 48 -10.52 0.12 -2.22
CA TYR A 48 -9.87 -1.14 -1.86
C TYR A 48 -8.88 -0.95 -0.72
N VAL A 49 -8.65 -2.02 0.02
CA VAL A 49 -7.59 -2.13 1.02
C VAL A 49 -6.76 -3.36 0.69
N LEU A 50 -5.45 -3.24 0.87
CA LEU A 50 -4.56 -4.40 0.81
C LEU A 50 -4.42 -4.97 2.22
N GLN A 51 -4.90 -6.18 2.40
CA GLN A 51 -4.67 -6.99 3.59
C GLN A 51 -3.40 -7.81 3.38
N ILE A 52 -2.48 -7.75 4.34
CA ILE A 52 -1.31 -8.61 4.38
C ILE A 52 -1.50 -9.52 5.58
N HIS A 53 -1.72 -10.81 5.30
CA HIS A 53 -1.95 -11.81 6.33
C HIS A 53 -0.61 -12.34 6.82
N HIS A 54 -0.43 -12.25 8.13
CA HIS A 54 0.68 -12.82 8.86
C HIS A 54 0.19 -13.93 9.79
N THR A 55 1.10 -14.77 10.25
CA THR A 55 0.78 -15.88 11.16
C THR A 55 0.09 -15.44 12.46
N GLN A 56 0.27 -14.20 12.91
CA GLN A 56 -0.27 -13.69 14.17
C GLN A 56 -1.25 -12.51 13.98
N GLY A 57 -1.65 -12.19 12.75
CA GLY A 57 -2.62 -11.12 12.50
C GLY A 57 -2.66 -10.63 11.05
N VAL A 58 -3.34 -9.51 10.83
CA VAL A 58 -3.50 -8.89 9.51
C VAL A 58 -3.05 -7.44 9.57
N GLU A 59 -2.12 -7.08 8.70
CA GLU A 59 -1.77 -5.69 8.43
C GLU A 59 -2.70 -5.15 7.33
N TRP A 60 -3.21 -3.94 7.53
CA TRP A 60 -4.12 -3.27 6.61
C TRP A 60 -3.41 -2.07 5.99
N VAL A 61 -3.37 -2.03 4.66
CA VAL A 61 -2.73 -0.94 3.91
C VAL A 61 -3.77 -0.27 3.04
N ASP A 62 -4.03 0.99 3.33
CA ASP A 62 -4.93 1.82 2.55
C ASP A 62 -4.40 1.96 1.11
N LEU A 63 -5.20 1.52 0.14
CA LEU A 63 -4.95 1.81 -1.26
C LEU A 63 -5.57 3.17 -1.63
N PRO A 64 -5.12 3.80 -2.73
CA PRO A 64 -5.66 5.08 -3.16
C PRO A 64 -7.18 5.07 -3.23
N ARG A 65 -7.83 6.04 -2.56
CA ARG A 65 -9.28 6.17 -2.59
C ARG A 65 -9.74 6.62 -3.97
N ARG A 66 -10.82 6.01 -4.45
CA ARG A 66 -11.46 6.40 -5.69
C ARG A 66 -12.43 7.55 -5.48
N THR A 67 -12.71 8.24 -6.58
CA THR A 67 -13.82 9.20 -6.71
C THR A 67 -15.02 8.59 -7.44
N ARG A 68 -14.88 7.38 -8.01
CA ARG A 68 -15.93 6.62 -8.71
C ARG A 68 -15.92 5.16 -8.26
N VAL A 69 -17.10 4.56 -8.15
CA VAL A 69 -17.27 3.14 -7.82
C VAL A 69 -17.04 2.31 -9.08
N CYS A 70 -16.18 1.28 -9.01
CA CYS A 70 -16.09 0.25 -10.04
C CYS A 70 -15.93 -1.11 -9.35
N ASP A 71 -16.37 -2.16 -10.04
CA ASP A 71 -16.51 -3.50 -9.44
C ASP A 71 -15.19 -4.28 -9.34
N HIS A 72 -14.10 -3.77 -9.92
CA HIS A 72 -12.78 -4.40 -9.89
C HIS A 72 -11.66 -3.38 -9.59
N PRO A 73 -10.55 -3.83 -8.95
CA PRO A 73 -9.35 -3.02 -8.81
C PRO A 73 -8.75 -2.69 -10.18
N ASP A 74 -8.28 -1.46 -10.33
CA ASP A 74 -7.71 -0.92 -11.57
C ASP A 74 -6.19 -0.82 -11.46
N GLU A 75 -5.55 -0.38 -12.54
CA GLU A 75 -4.10 -0.26 -12.62
C GLU A 75 -3.49 0.55 -11.47
N ARG A 76 -4.16 1.59 -10.97
CA ARG A 76 -3.67 2.42 -9.86
C ARG A 76 -3.65 1.66 -8.55
N GLU A 77 -4.68 0.87 -8.26
CA GLU A 77 -4.67 0.03 -7.06
C GLU A 77 -3.62 -1.07 -7.18
N PHE A 78 -3.47 -1.70 -8.36
CA PHE A 78 -2.42 -2.68 -8.57
C PHE A 78 -1.01 -2.08 -8.41
N VAL A 79 -0.75 -0.91 -8.98
CA VAL A 79 0.53 -0.19 -8.81
C VAL A 79 0.76 0.16 -7.33
N ALA A 80 -0.27 0.59 -6.61
CA ALA A 80 -0.18 0.86 -5.18
C ALA A 80 0.07 -0.41 -4.36
N THR A 81 -0.55 -1.54 -4.73
CA THR A 81 -0.27 -2.85 -4.14
C THR A 81 1.19 -3.24 -4.35
N VAL A 82 1.70 -3.14 -5.58
CA VAL A 82 3.10 -3.44 -5.89
C VAL A 82 4.05 -2.56 -5.06
N ALA A 83 3.77 -1.26 -4.97
CA ALA A 83 4.55 -0.35 -4.14
C ALA A 83 4.52 -0.74 -2.66
N ALA A 84 3.34 -1.06 -2.12
CA ALA A 84 3.17 -1.46 -0.72
C ALA A 84 3.92 -2.76 -0.39
N LEU A 85 3.95 -3.73 -1.32
CA LEU A 85 4.72 -4.96 -1.16
C LEU A 85 6.23 -4.70 -1.22
N ALA A 86 6.67 -3.88 -2.18
CA ALA A 86 8.08 -3.49 -2.31
C ALA A 86 8.61 -2.77 -1.06
N GLU A 87 7.81 -1.86 -0.48
CA GLU A 87 8.16 -1.17 0.77
C GLU A 87 8.36 -2.13 1.95
N ARG A 88 7.63 -3.25 1.96
CA ARG A 88 7.72 -4.30 3.00
C ARG A 88 8.76 -5.38 2.68
N GLY A 89 9.36 -5.31 1.49
CA GLY A 89 10.24 -6.35 0.97
C GLY A 89 9.48 -7.67 0.85
N LEU A 90 8.32 -7.65 0.20
CA LEU A 90 7.50 -8.82 -0.12
C LEU A 90 7.38 -8.97 -1.63
N VAL A 91 7.28 -10.21 -2.08
CA VAL A 91 6.98 -10.55 -3.47
C VAL A 91 5.89 -11.61 -3.48
N TRP A 92 4.94 -11.51 -4.42
CA TRP A 92 3.97 -12.57 -4.65
C TRP A 92 4.60 -13.66 -5.53
N VAL A 93 4.25 -14.91 -5.27
CA VAL A 93 4.93 -16.06 -5.91
C VAL A 93 4.04 -16.86 -6.85
N LEU A 94 2.73 -16.68 -6.78
CA LEU A 94 1.76 -17.33 -7.66
C LEU A 94 0.79 -16.29 -8.26
N PRO A 95 0.10 -16.63 -9.37
CA PRO A 95 -0.95 -15.79 -9.93
C PRO A 95 -2.00 -15.44 -8.88
N TRP A 96 -2.62 -14.28 -9.04
CA TRP A 96 -3.76 -13.88 -8.24
C TRP A 96 -4.93 -14.85 -8.45
N GLN A 97 -5.60 -15.20 -7.36
CA GLN A 97 -6.77 -16.06 -7.31
C GLN A 97 -7.93 -15.30 -6.68
N LEU A 98 -9.15 -15.75 -6.92
CA LEU A 98 -10.33 -15.27 -6.20
C LEU A 98 -10.55 -16.15 -4.96
N ASP A 99 -10.79 -15.52 -3.82
CA ASP A 99 -11.22 -16.24 -2.62
C ASP A 99 -12.74 -16.46 -2.59
N GLU A 100 -13.24 -17.09 -1.52
CA GLU A 100 -14.66 -17.38 -1.32
C GLU A 100 -15.57 -16.13 -1.27
N HIS A 101 -14.97 -14.96 -1.07
CA HIS A 101 -15.65 -13.67 -1.06
C HIS A 101 -15.46 -12.89 -2.35
N GLY A 102 -14.82 -13.48 -3.37
CA GLY A 102 -14.53 -12.81 -4.64
C GLY A 102 -13.42 -11.76 -4.56
N ASN A 103 -12.60 -11.77 -3.51
CA ASN A 103 -11.46 -10.87 -3.39
C ASN A 103 -10.25 -11.47 -4.10
N LEU A 104 -9.42 -10.60 -4.70
CA LEU A 104 -8.15 -11.03 -5.28
C LEU A 104 -7.16 -11.34 -4.18
N THR A 105 -6.57 -12.52 -4.22
CA THR A 105 -5.56 -12.97 -3.27
C THR A 105 -4.36 -13.63 -3.93
N ALA A 106 -3.19 -13.50 -3.32
CA ALA A 106 -1.97 -14.19 -3.74
C ALA A 106 -1.10 -14.57 -2.54
N PRO A 107 -0.41 -15.72 -2.60
CA PRO A 107 0.62 -16.03 -1.61
C PRO A 107 1.82 -15.10 -1.78
N VAL A 108 2.43 -14.73 -0.66
CA VAL A 108 3.61 -13.86 -0.63
C VAL A 108 4.73 -14.46 0.18
N VAL A 109 5.95 -14.09 -0.17
CA VAL A 109 7.16 -14.43 0.57
C VAL A 109 8.00 -13.18 0.81
N PRO A 110 8.81 -13.16 1.89
CA PRO A 110 9.83 -12.14 2.05
C PRO A 110 10.79 -12.13 0.86
N LEU A 111 11.03 -10.94 0.31
CA LEU A 111 12.13 -10.69 -0.59
C LEU A 111 13.42 -10.90 0.19
N VAL A 112 14.07 -12.04 0.01
CA VAL A 112 15.40 -12.29 0.55
C VAL A 112 16.35 -11.37 -0.22
N ARG A 113 16.78 -10.28 0.41
CA ARG A 113 17.87 -9.48 -0.12
C ARG A 113 19.13 -10.30 0.08
N GLU A 114 19.66 -10.85 -1.00
CA GLU A 114 21.00 -11.43 -1.03
C GLU A 114 22.00 -10.29 -0.73
N GLU A 115 22.21 -10.03 0.55
CA GLU A 115 23.23 -9.12 1.01
C GLU A 115 24.56 -9.86 0.82
N ASN A 116 25.24 -9.51 -0.28
CA ASN A 116 26.61 -9.86 -0.60
C ASN A 116 27.46 -9.90 0.69
N ARG A 117 27.73 -11.10 1.19
CA ARG A 117 28.85 -11.36 2.08
C ARG A 117 30.12 -11.07 1.27
N ARG A 118 30.71 -9.92 1.49
CA ARG A 118 32.13 -9.64 1.24
C ARG A 118 32.76 -9.21 2.55
#